data_AF-A0A2K8U2U9-F1
#
_entry.id   AF-A0A2K8U2U9-F1
#
_cell.length_a   1.000
_cell.length_b   1.000
_cell.length_c   1.000
_cell.angle_alpha   90.00
_cell.angle_beta   90.00
_cell.angle_gamma   90.00
#
_symmetry.space_group_name_H-M   'P 1'
#
loop_
_entity.id
_entity.type
_entity.pdbx_description
1 polymer ?
#
loop_
_entity_poly.entity_id
_entity_poly.type
_entity_poly.pdbx_seq_one_letter_code
_entity_poly.pdbx_strand_id
1 'polypeptide(L)'
;MPARQTKHEFKTCPRCGRLFECKLNNPVHCDCARVVLPEETMLAIQERFRDCLCLVCLTELADGADLAGAGERGASGDAPIG
;
A
#
# COMPACT_ATOMS: atom_id res chain seq x y z
N MET A 1 1.84 -31.48 7.59
CA MET A 1 1.98 -30.46 6.53
C MET A 1 2.74 -29.27 7.13
N PRO A 2 3.89 -28.86 6.59
CA PRO A 2 4.95 -28.14 7.32
C PRO A 2 4.58 -26.72 7.73
N ALA A 3 5.15 -26.27 8.86
CA ALA A 3 4.97 -24.94 9.42
C ALA A 3 5.44 -23.86 8.42
N ARG A 4 4.46 -23.07 7.98
CA ARG A 4 4.55 -21.94 7.06
C ARG A 4 5.61 -20.95 7.54
N GLN A 5 6.73 -20.92 6.81
CA GLN A 5 7.84 -20.03 7.10
C GLN A 5 7.38 -18.60 6.91
N THR A 6 7.11 -17.95 8.04
CA THR A 6 6.67 -16.57 8.06
C THR A 6 7.95 -15.74 8.09
N LYS A 7 8.54 -15.51 6.92
CA LYS A 7 9.66 -14.58 6.75
C LYS A 7 9.09 -13.17 6.92
N HIS A 8 8.91 -12.80 8.18
CA HIS A 8 8.60 -11.44 8.60
C HIS A 8 9.84 -10.60 8.33
N GLU A 9 9.76 -9.68 7.37
CA GLU A 9 10.84 -8.73 7.10
C GLU A 9 10.49 -7.42 7.80
N PHE A 10 11.37 -7.00 8.70
CA PHE A 10 11.29 -5.67 9.28
C PHE A 10 11.79 -4.67 8.23
N LYS A 11 10.87 -3.87 7.70
CA LYS A 11 11.19 -2.80 6.76
C LYS A 11 11.06 -1.45 7.45
N THR A 12 11.82 -0.49 6.98
CA THR A 12 11.73 0.89 7.43
C THR A 12 10.79 1.64 6.51
N CYS A 13 9.77 2.27 7.08
CA CYS A 13 8.80 3.03 6.30
C CYS A 13 9.48 4.24 5.64
N PRO A 14 9.42 4.40 4.31
CA PRO A 14 10.06 5.52 3.63
C PRO A 14 9.39 6.89 3.91
N ARG A 15 8.15 6.89 4.43
CA ARG A 15 7.41 8.12 4.76
C ARG A 15 7.72 8.66 6.16
N CYS A 16 7.75 7.78 7.18
CA CYS A 16 7.96 8.21 8.57
C CYS A 16 9.26 7.70 9.22
N GLY A 17 10.02 6.84 8.54
CA GLY A 17 11.27 6.27 9.07
C GLY A 17 11.08 5.20 10.16
N ARG A 18 9.85 4.78 10.45
CA ARG A 18 9.59 3.77 11.49
C ARG A 18 9.84 2.36 10.96
N LEU A 19 10.47 1.53 11.79
CA LEU A 19 10.54 0.09 11.58
C LEU A 19 9.17 -0.54 11.79
N PHE A 20 8.73 -1.36 10.84
CA PHE A 20 7.50 -2.13 10.92
C PHE A 20 7.67 -3.49 10.27
N GLU A 21 6.79 -4.42 10.63
CA GLU A 21 6.79 -5.77 10.06
C GLU A 21 6.01 -5.77 8.73
N CYS A 22 6.71 -5.85 7.58
CA CYS A 22 6.04 -6.03 6.29
C CYS A 22 5.82 -7.52 6.03
N LYS A 23 4.56 -7.91 5.84
CA LYS A 23 4.17 -9.29 5.47
C LYS A 23 3.82 -9.38 3.99
N LEU A 24 4.64 -8.79 3.11
CA LEU A 24 4.38 -8.75 1.67
C LEU A 24 4.20 -10.16 1.07
N ASN A 25 4.91 -11.15 1.61
CA ASN A 25 4.77 -12.56 1.22
C ASN A 25 3.44 -13.20 1.63
N ASN A 26 2.60 -12.51 2.40
CA ASN A 26 1.33 -13.01 2.92
C ASN A 26 0.33 -11.84 3.10
N PRO A 27 -0.10 -11.21 1.99
CA PRO A 27 -0.86 -9.96 2.02
C PRO A 27 -2.17 -10.09 2.82
N VAL A 28 -2.81 -11.26 2.80
CA VAL A 28 -4.02 -11.59 3.58
C VAL A 28 -3.85 -11.35 5.09
N HIS A 29 -2.63 -11.43 5.62
CA HIS A 29 -2.35 -11.17 7.05
C HIS A 29 -1.51 -9.90 7.28
N CYS A 30 -1.24 -9.10 6.26
CA CYS A 30 -0.54 -7.84 6.42
C CYS A 30 -1.41 -6.85 7.21
N ASP A 31 -0.82 -6.12 8.16
CA ASP A 31 -1.47 -4.97 8.81
C ASP A 31 -2.03 -3.98 7.78
N CYS A 32 -1.33 -3.81 6.67
CA CYS A 32 -1.72 -2.98 5.55
C CYS A 32 -3.06 -3.40 4.90
N ALA A 33 -3.38 -4.69 4.85
CA ALA A 33 -4.61 -5.20 4.23
C ALA A 33 -5.87 -4.97 5.07
N ARG A 34 -5.71 -4.52 6.32
CA ARG A 34 -6.80 -4.20 7.24
C ARG A 34 -7.33 -2.78 7.03
N VAL A 35 -6.54 -1.92 6.40
CA VAL A 35 -6.88 -0.52 6.16
C VAL A 35 -7.58 -0.43 4.82
N VAL A 36 -8.73 0.25 4.80
CA VAL A 36 -9.45 0.53 3.57
C VAL A 36 -8.85 1.81 2.98
N LEU A 37 -8.11 1.68 1.90
CA LEU A 37 -7.56 2.80 1.14
C LEU A 37 -8.45 3.01 -0.08
N PRO A 38 -8.91 4.25 -0.36
CA PRO A 38 -9.63 4.50 -1.60
C PRO A 38 -8.68 4.33 -2.79
N GLU A 39 -9.24 3.99 -3.96
CA GLU A 39 -8.46 3.68 -5.16
C GLU A 39 -7.50 4.80 -5.54
N GLU A 40 -7.94 6.06 -5.46
CA GLU A 40 -7.12 7.26 -5.66
C GLU A 40 -5.86 7.27 -4.77
N THR A 41 -6.01 6.87 -3.51
CA THR A 41 -4.90 6.83 -2.54
C THR A 41 -3.99 5.65 -2.83
N MET A 42 -4.53 4.48 -3.20
CA MET A 42 -3.70 3.34 -3.60
C MET A 42 -2.86 3.63 -4.85
N LEU A 43 -3.43 4.29 -5.85
CA LEU A 43 -2.70 4.70 -7.05
C LEU A 43 -1.58 5.68 -6.70
N ALA A 44 -1.91 6.75 -5.97
CA ALA A 44 -0.93 7.73 -5.54
C ALA A 44 0.18 7.12 -4.65
N ILE A 45 -0.14 6.12 -3.82
CA ILE A 45 0.85 5.35 -3.07
C ILE A 45 1.77 4.59 -4.01
N GLN A 46 1.23 3.85 -4.99
CA GLN A 46 2.04 3.05 -5.93
C GLN A 46 2.94 3.93 -6.82
N GLU A 47 2.50 5.14 -7.15
CA GLU A 47 3.30 6.09 -7.93
C GLU A 47 4.41 6.75 -7.11
N ARG A 48 4.12 7.14 -5.86
CA ARG A 48 5.09 7.86 -5.00
C ARG A 48 6.00 6.93 -4.21
N PHE A 49 5.53 5.76 -3.82
CA PHE A 49 6.24 4.81 -2.96
C PHE A 49 6.33 3.45 -3.65
N ARG A 50 7.57 3.01 -3.94
CA ARG A 50 7.84 1.66 -4.48
C ARG A 50 8.01 0.58 -3.41
N ASP A 51 7.83 0.92 -2.15
CA ASP A 51 8.08 0.04 -1.02
C ASP A 51 6.93 0.06 0.00
N CYS A 52 6.91 -0.92 0.90
CA CYS A 52 5.85 -1.05 1.91
C CYS A 52 5.79 0.21 2.81
N LEU A 53 4.58 0.69 3.13
CA LEU A 53 4.33 1.71 4.15
C LEU A 53 3.84 1.06 5.45
N CYS A 54 4.11 1.70 6.59
CA CYS A 54 3.62 1.22 7.88
C CYS A 54 2.12 1.51 8.04
N LEU A 55 1.47 0.77 8.95
CA LEU A 55 0.03 0.91 9.24
C LEU A 55 -0.38 2.34 9.60
N VAL A 56 0.45 3.05 10.37
CA VAL A 56 0.18 4.45 10.77
C VAL A 56 0.11 5.34 9.54
N CYS A 57 1.13 5.29 8.68
CA CYS A 57 1.13 6.07 7.44
C CYS A 57 -0.04 5.72 6.54
N LEU A 58 -0.36 4.43 6.37
CA LEU A 58 -1.50 4.00 5.55
C LEU A 58 -2.83 4.53 6.11
N THR A 59 -3.01 4.51 7.43
CA THR A 59 -4.23 5.02 8.07
C THR A 59 -4.37 6.53 7.88
N GLU A 60 -3.28 7.28 8.02
CA GLU A 60 -3.27 8.73 7.77
C GLU A 60 -3.56 9.06 6.30
N LEU A 61 -3.10 8.22 5.37
CA LEU A 61 -3.40 8.37 3.95
C LEU A 61 -4.86 8.06 3.66
N ALA A 62 -5.42 7.03 4.31
CA ALA A 62 -6.84 6.71 4.21
C ALA A 62 -7.75 7.82 4.76
N ASP A 63 -7.29 8.58 5.75
CA ASP A 63 -7.99 9.74 6.31
C ASP A 63 -7.92 10.99 5.39
N GLY A 64 -7.02 10.98 4.39
CA GLY A 64 -6.87 12.07 3.41
C GLY A 64 -5.75 13.08 3.74
N ALA A 65 -4.83 12.74 4.65
CA ALA A 65 -3.90 13.72 5.20
C ALA A 65 -2.72 14.14 4.29
N ASP A 66 -2.45 13.49 3.15
CA ASP A 66 -1.11 13.64 2.52
C ASP A 66 -1.00 13.46 0.98
N LEU A 67 -2.06 13.06 0.27
CA LEU A 67 -1.98 12.77 -1.19
C LEU A 67 -2.95 13.59 -2.05
N ALA A 68 -3.40 14.75 -1.57
CA ALA A 68 -4.38 15.63 -2.22
C ALA A 68 -3.93 16.29 -3.56
N GLY A 69 -3.00 15.70 -4.30
CA GLY A 69 -2.42 16.29 -5.51
C GLY A 69 -2.20 15.35 -6.72
N ALA A 70 -2.59 14.08 -6.67
CA ALA A 70 -2.43 13.14 -7.80
C ALA A 70 -3.81 12.71 -8.34
N GLY A 71 -4.61 13.71 -8.73
CA GLY A 71 -5.91 13.53 -9.37
C GLY A 71 -5.85 13.96 -10.83
N GLU A 72 -5.09 13.25 -11.66
CA GLU A 72 -5.20 13.37 -13.11
C GLU A 72 -5.94 12.18 -13.71
N ARG A 73 -7.20 12.47 -14.05
CA ARG A 73 -8.09 11.80 -15.00
C ARG A 73 -7.36 10.84 -15.96
N GLY A 74 -7.53 9.54 -15.76
CA GLY A 74 -6.97 8.51 -16.63
C GLY A 74 -7.74 7.19 -16.64
N ALA A 75 -8.84 7.17 -17.40
CA ALA A 75 -9.38 6.03 -18.15
C ALA A 75 -9.49 4.66 -17.45
N SER A 76 -10.66 4.45 -16.83
CA SER A 76 -11.30 3.14 -16.91
C SER A 76 -11.53 2.77 -18.38
N GLY A 77 -10.74 1.82 -18.87
CA GLY A 77 -11.26 0.76 -19.72
C GLY A 77 -11.11 0.90 -21.23
N ASP A 78 -10.50 -0.15 -21.78
CA ASP A 78 -10.94 -0.86 -22.99
C ASP A 78 -10.52 -0.28 -24.34
N ALA A 79 -9.38 -0.76 -24.82
CA ALA A 79 -9.13 -0.85 -26.25
C ALA A 79 -9.81 -2.13 -26.79
N PRO A 80 -10.87 -2.07 -27.60
CA PRO A 80 -11.26 -3.21 -28.40
C PRO A 80 -10.24 -3.38 -29.53
N ILE A 81 -9.56 -4.51 -29.51
CA ILE A 81 -8.99 -5.13 -30.71
C ILE A 81 -10.14 -5.41 -31.70
N GLY A 82 -10.05 -4.85 -32.92
CA GLY A 82 -11.03 -5.11 -33.99
C GLY A 82 -10.85 -4.22 -35.22
#